data_AF-A0A6A5R4P8-F1
#
_entry.id   AF-A0A6A5R4P8-F1
#
_cell.length_a   1.000
_cell.length_b   1.000
_cell.length_c   1.000
_cell.angle_alpha   90.00
_cell.angle_beta   90.00
_cell.angle_gamma   90.00
#
_symmetry.space_group_name_H-M   'P 1'
#
loop_
_entity.id
_entity.type
_entity.pdbx_description
1 polymer ?
#
loop_
_entity_poly.entity_id
_entity_poly.type
_entity_poly.pdbx_seq_one_letter_code
_entity_poly.pdbx_strand_id
1 'polypeptide(L)'
;RGDMMRRCKELGISCAEWASRCPPDAAAIVFVTPESAVGEAFATFLNRLRATRQLDRIVIDECHIVLNCRYTFRKQMQQLGRLAAAETQMVLLTATLPPTEEDELYRRMHYERKQVKMFRQPTTRTNVAYQTIKIS
;
A
#
# COMPACT_ATOMS: atom_id res chain seq x y z
N ARG A 1 -10.66 -5.67 3.24
CA ARG A 1 -10.56 -5.04 4.58
C ARG A 1 -11.02 -5.98 5.70
N GLY A 2 -12.24 -6.53 5.64
CA GLY A 2 -12.77 -7.41 6.70
C GLY A 2 -11.91 -8.63 7.04
N ASP A 3 -11.30 -9.28 6.04
CA ASP A 3 -10.48 -10.48 6.31
C ASP A 3 -9.18 -10.17 7.07
N MET A 4 -8.47 -9.09 6.72
CA MET A 4 -7.23 -8.71 7.41
C MET A 4 -7.47 -8.26 8.85
N MET A 5 -8.54 -7.49 9.09
CA MET A 5 -8.91 -7.08 10.45
C MET A 5 -9.33 -8.28 11.31
N ARG A 6 -10.07 -9.23 10.73
CA ARG A 6 -10.42 -10.49 11.41
C ARG A 6 -9.17 -11.25 11.85
N ARG A 7 -8.19 -11.42 10.96
CA ARG A 7 -6.93 -12.09 11.26
C ARG A 7 -6.10 -11.36 12.32
N CYS A 8 -6.06 -10.02 12.29
CA CYS A 8 -5.40 -9.24 13.34
C CYS A 8 -6.03 -9.49 14.70
N LYS A 9 -7.37 -9.51 14.77
CA LYS A 9 -8.12 -9.82 16.00
C LYS A 9 -7.85 -11.24 16.51
N GLU A 10 -7.84 -12.22 15.61
CA GLU A 10 -7.50 -13.63 15.93
C GLU A 10 -6.08 -13.78 16.50
N LEU A 11 -5.15 -12.92 16.06
CA LEU A 11 -3.76 -12.89 16.51
C LEU A 11 -3.51 -11.95 17.70
N GLY A 12 -4.55 -11.29 18.24
CA GLY A 12 -4.41 -10.33 19.34
C GLY A 12 -3.70 -9.02 18.97
N ILE A 13 -3.61 -8.70 17.68
CA ILE A 13 -2.99 -7.46 17.18
C ILE A 13 -4.03 -6.35 17.17
N SER A 14 -3.74 -5.27 17.90
CA SER A 14 -4.58 -4.06 17.91
C SER A 14 -4.63 -3.43 16.51
N CYS A 15 -5.81 -3.44 15.87
CA CYS A 15 -6.00 -2.84 14.55
C CYS A 15 -7.28 -2.00 14.49
N ALA A 16 -7.26 -0.95 13.67
CA ALA A 16 -8.41 -0.08 13.44
C ALA A 16 -8.53 0.30 11.97
N GLU A 17 -9.75 0.65 11.54
CA GLU A 17 -9.97 1.32 10.26
C GLU A 17 -9.87 2.84 10.47
N TRP A 18 -9.23 3.53 9.54
CA TRP A 18 -9.13 4.98 9.56
C TRP A 18 -10.50 5.63 9.37
N ALA A 19 -10.90 6.42 10.36
CA ALA A 19 -12.05 7.31 10.28
C ALA A 19 -11.62 8.70 10.75
N SER A 20 -11.81 9.72 9.91
CA SER A 20 -11.39 11.10 10.20
C SER A 20 -11.98 11.68 11.49
N ARG A 21 -13.12 11.13 11.96
CA ARG A 21 -13.83 11.59 13.17
C ARG A 21 -13.30 10.98 14.48
N CYS A 22 -12.56 9.87 14.42
CA CYS A 22 -12.04 9.18 15.59
C CYS A 22 -10.66 8.59 15.25
N PRO A 23 -9.57 9.36 15.41
CA PRO A 23 -8.22 8.90 15.11
C PRO A 23 -7.84 7.73 16.04
N PRO A 24 -7.44 6.57 15.50
CA PRO A 24 -7.11 5.40 16.31
C PRO A 24 -5.68 5.48 16.85
N ASP A 25 -5.45 6.33 17.84
CA ASP A 25 -4.10 6.64 18.37
C ASP A 25 -3.43 5.46 19.09
N ALA A 26 -4.21 4.48 19.55
CA ALA A 26 -3.71 3.30 20.26
C ALA A 26 -3.64 2.03 19.39
N ALA A 27 -3.96 2.12 18.11
CA ALA A 27 -3.93 0.96 17.22
C ALA A 27 -2.52 0.69 16.71
N ALA A 28 -2.09 -0.57 16.74
CA ALA A 28 -0.80 -0.97 16.17
C ALA A 28 -0.84 -0.99 14.63
N ILE A 29 -2.02 -1.26 14.04
CA ILE A 29 -2.24 -1.24 12.59
C ILE A 29 -3.45 -0.38 12.27
N VAL A 30 -3.28 0.59 11.37
CA VAL A 30 -4.37 1.43 10.86
C VAL A 30 -4.59 1.13 9.39
N PHE A 31 -5.76 0.59 9.04
CA PHE A 31 -6.16 0.35 7.66
C PHE A 31 -6.76 1.60 7.05
N VAL A 32 -6.20 2.06 5.93
CA VAL A 32 -6.59 3.31 5.29
C VAL A 32 -6.99 3.03 3.84
N THR A 33 -7.99 3.76 3.38
CA THR A 33 -8.42 3.73 1.99
C THR A 33 -7.52 4.64 1.15
N PRO A 34 -7.22 4.33 -0.12
CA PRO A 34 -6.41 5.21 -0.96
C PRO A 34 -6.95 6.65 -1.05
N GLU A 35 -8.27 6.81 -1.06
CA GLU A 35 -8.97 8.10 -1.07
C GLU A 35 -8.78 8.88 0.22
N SER A 36 -8.80 8.19 1.36
CA SER A 36 -8.62 8.81 2.68
C SER A 36 -7.15 9.14 2.94
N ALA A 37 -6.23 8.35 2.37
CA ALA A 37 -4.78 8.50 2.55
C ALA A 37 -4.22 9.78 1.95
N VAL A 38 -4.96 10.43 1.05
CA VAL A 38 -4.54 11.69 0.41
C VAL A 38 -5.20 12.92 1.01
N GLY A 39 -6.12 12.72 1.96
CA GLY A 39 -6.82 13.81 2.63
C GLY A 39 -5.93 14.52 3.65
N GLU A 40 -6.16 15.82 3.82
CA GLU A 40 -5.42 16.66 4.79
C GLU A 40 -5.53 16.15 6.23
N ALA A 41 -6.70 15.59 6.60
CA ALA A 41 -6.91 14.99 7.91
C ALA A 41 -5.95 13.82 8.17
N PHE A 42 -5.69 12.98 7.16
CA PHE A 42 -4.76 11.87 7.28
C PHE A 42 -3.31 12.35 7.28
N ALA A 43 -2.97 13.34 6.46
CA ALA A 43 -1.64 13.96 6.49
C ALA A 43 -1.33 14.57 7.88
N THR A 44 -2.31 15.23 8.50
CA THR A 44 -2.19 15.78 9.87
C THR A 44 -1.99 14.67 10.89
N PHE A 45 -2.74 13.57 10.76
CA PHE A 45 -2.58 12.39 11.60
C PHE A 45 -1.19 11.76 11.49
N LEU A 46 -0.70 11.55 10.27
CA LEU A 46 0.65 11.03 10.02
C LEU A 46 1.74 11.96 10.58
N ASN A 47 1.62 13.27 10.36
CA ASN A 47 2.57 14.25 10.89
C ASN A 47 2.62 14.21 12.43
N ARG A 48 1.47 14.03 13.09
CA ARG A 48 1.42 13.86 14.53
C ARG A 48 2.10 12.57 14.99
N LEU A 49 1.81 11.43 14.36
CA LEU A 49 2.48 10.15 14.70
C LEU A 49 3.99 10.21 14.46
N ARG A 50 4.43 10.92 13.42
CA ARG A 50 5.84 11.19 13.16
C ARG A 50 6.45 12.06 14.27
N ALA A 51 5.80 13.17 14.63
CA ALA A 51 6.27 14.08 15.67
C ALA A 51 6.39 13.38 17.04
N THR A 52 5.52 12.43 17.32
CA THR A 52 5.56 11.62 18.55
C THR A 52 6.39 10.34 18.43
N ARG A 53 7.05 10.10 17.29
CA ARG A 53 7.84 8.89 16.98
C ARG A 53 7.07 7.58 17.15
N GLN A 54 5.78 7.58 16.83
CA GLN A 54 4.89 6.43 16.88
C GLN A 54 4.62 5.80 15.50
N LEU A 55 5.15 6.40 14.43
CA LEU A 55 5.04 5.86 13.07
C LEU A 55 6.29 5.06 12.70
N ASP A 56 6.17 3.73 12.65
CA ASP A 56 7.29 2.86 12.27
C ASP A 56 7.42 2.68 10.76
N ARG A 57 6.31 2.40 10.06
CA ARG A 57 6.29 2.03 8.63
C ARG A 57 4.98 2.44 7.96
N ILE A 58 5.06 2.69 6.64
CA ILE A 58 3.89 2.85 5.77
C ILE A 58 3.88 1.67 4.78
N VAL A 59 2.78 0.92 4.74
CA VAL A 59 2.61 -0.20 3.81
C VAL A 59 1.53 0.15 2.79
N ILE A 60 1.87 0.08 1.51
CA ILE A 60 0.95 0.31 0.39
C ILE A 60 0.71 -1.03 -0.30
N ASP A 61 -0.48 -1.57 -0.09
CA ASP A 61 -0.95 -2.77 -0.78
C ASP A 61 -1.48 -2.42 -2.17
N GLU A 62 -1.33 -3.37 -3.11
CA GLU A 62 -1.61 -3.19 -4.53
C GLU A 62 -1.00 -1.91 -5.14
N CYS A 63 0.27 -1.67 -4.86
CA CYS A 63 0.96 -0.43 -5.22
C CYS A 63 0.97 -0.15 -6.73
N HIS A 64 0.87 -1.18 -7.58
CA HIS A 64 0.81 -1.05 -9.04
C HIS A 64 -0.41 -0.24 -9.52
N ILE A 65 -1.42 -0.03 -8.68
CA ILE A 65 -2.59 0.79 -9.01
C ILE A 65 -2.19 2.23 -9.38
N VAL A 66 -1.08 2.76 -8.85
CA VAL A 66 -0.60 4.12 -9.15
C VAL A 66 -0.18 4.32 -10.62
N LEU A 67 0.11 3.23 -11.33
CA LEU A 67 0.57 3.23 -12.72
C LEU A 67 -0.57 3.35 -13.72
N ASN A 68 -1.75 2.89 -13.33
CA ASN A 68 -2.83 2.71 -14.27
C ASN A 68 -3.52 4.06 -14.60
N CYS A 69 -3.55 4.43 -15.88
CA CYS A 69 -4.09 5.73 -16.32
C CYS A 69 -5.61 5.76 -16.60
N ARG A 70 -6.32 4.63 -16.56
CA ARG A 70 -7.68 4.50 -17.15
C ARG A 70 -8.89 4.88 -16.27
N TYR A 71 -8.73 5.15 -14.97
CA TYR A 71 -9.87 5.41 -14.07
C TYR A 71 -9.73 6.75 -13.34
N THR A 72 -10.83 7.49 -13.21
CA THR A 72 -10.93 8.83 -12.59
C THR A 72 -10.60 8.85 -11.10
N PHE A 73 -10.81 7.74 -10.40
CA PHE A 73 -10.48 7.47 -9.00
C PHE A 73 -8.97 7.62 -8.66
N ARG A 74 -8.09 7.72 -9.67
CA ARG A 74 -6.64 7.57 -9.52
C ARG A 74 -5.85 8.88 -9.45
N LYS A 75 -6.48 10.04 -9.65
CA LYS A 75 -5.79 11.35 -9.45
C LYS A 75 -5.34 11.51 -7.99
N GLN A 76 -6.16 11.07 -7.04
CA GLN A 76 -5.76 11.00 -5.64
C GLN A 76 -4.56 10.06 -5.46
N MET A 77 -4.58 8.85 -6.03
CA MET A 77 -3.51 7.87 -5.81
C MET A 77 -2.14 8.27 -6.36
N GLN A 78 -2.08 9.15 -7.36
CA GLN A 78 -0.81 9.78 -7.78
C GLN A 78 -0.17 10.63 -6.67
N GLN A 79 -0.98 11.11 -5.71
CA GLN A 79 -0.52 11.87 -4.55
C GLN A 79 0.01 10.96 -3.43
N LEU A 80 -0.10 9.64 -3.53
CA LEU A 80 0.50 8.73 -2.54
C LEU A 80 2.02 8.86 -2.48
N GLY A 81 2.66 9.30 -3.57
CA GLY A 81 4.08 9.67 -3.54
C GLY A 81 4.39 10.76 -2.51
N ARG A 82 3.43 11.63 -2.15
CA ARG A 82 3.61 12.63 -1.08
C ARG A 82 3.79 12.00 0.29
N LEU A 83 3.35 10.76 0.51
CA LEU A 83 3.61 10.03 1.75
C LEU A 83 5.11 9.78 1.96
N ALA A 84 5.94 9.84 0.91
CA ALA A 84 7.40 9.82 1.06
C ALA A 84 7.92 10.99 1.93
N ALA A 85 7.18 12.11 2.00
CA ALA A 85 7.50 13.23 2.89
C ALA A 85 7.33 12.90 4.39
N ALA A 86 6.71 11.76 4.73
CA ALA A 86 6.68 11.27 6.10
C ALA A 86 8.06 10.76 6.57
N GLU A 87 9.06 10.67 5.67
CA GLU A 87 10.44 10.28 5.98
C GLU A 87 10.55 8.95 6.75
N THR A 88 9.56 8.09 6.58
CA THR A 88 9.45 6.79 7.24
C THR A 88 9.62 5.68 6.20
N GLN A 89 10.07 4.50 6.63
CA GLN A 89 10.21 3.37 5.70
C GLN A 89 8.87 3.04 5.04
N MET A 90 8.89 3.00 3.70
CA MET A 90 7.75 2.60 2.89
C MET A 90 7.93 1.18 2.35
N VAL A 91 6.89 0.36 2.44
CA VAL A 91 6.84 -1.01 1.91
C VAL A 91 5.74 -1.06 0.85
N LEU A 92 6.13 -1.36 -0.39
CA LEU A 92 5.22 -1.46 -1.52
C LEU A 92 4.95 -2.92 -1.84
N LEU A 93 3.69 -3.34 -1.79
CA LEU A 93 3.28 -4.72 -2.06
C LEU A 93 2.45 -4.78 -3.36
N THR A 94 2.73 -5.78 -4.19
CA THR A 94 1.98 -6.03 -5.44
C THR A 94 2.27 -7.44 -5.95
N ALA A 95 1.27 -8.07 -6.57
CA ALA A 95 1.44 -9.36 -7.25
C ALA A 95 1.60 -9.23 -8.78
N THR A 96 1.15 -8.12 -9.36
CA THR A 96 0.88 -8.00 -10.81
C THR A 96 1.77 -6.97 -11.52
N LEU A 97 2.78 -6.43 -10.85
CA LEU A 97 3.69 -5.45 -11.46
C LEU A 97 4.66 -6.12 -12.45
N PRO A 98 4.59 -5.82 -13.76
CA PRO A 98 5.57 -6.33 -14.72
C PRO A 98 6.93 -5.63 -14.52
N PRO A 99 8.07 -6.30 -14.78
CA PRO A 99 9.40 -5.70 -14.65
C PRO A 99 9.59 -4.40 -15.45
N THR A 100 8.90 -4.29 -16.59
CA THR A 100 8.94 -3.11 -17.48
C THR A 100 8.31 -1.86 -16.87
N GLU A 101 7.49 -1.99 -15.82
CA GLU A 101 6.82 -0.86 -15.17
C GLU A 101 7.42 -0.52 -13.79
N GLU A 102 8.47 -1.21 -13.35
CA GLU A 102 9.12 -0.95 -12.06
C GLU A 102 9.69 0.47 -11.98
N ASP A 103 10.38 0.92 -13.02
CA ASP A 103 10.99 2.26 -13.04
C ASP A 103 9.92 3.37 -13.05
N GLU A 104 8.77 3.12 -13.70
CA GLU A 104 7.62 4.01 -13.65
C GLU A 104 7.06 4.12 -12.23
N LEU A 105 6.95 2.99 -11.52
CA LEU A 105 6.48 2.94 -10.14
C LEU A 105 7.40 3.74 -9.22
N TYR A 106 8.71 3.53 -9.31
CA TYR A 106 9.70 4.28 -8.52
C TYR A 106 9.57 5.78 -8.77
N ARG A 107 9.44 6.18 -10.04
CA ARG A 107 9.24 7.59 -10.39
C ARG A 107 7.96 8.17 -9.79
N ARG A 108 6.83 7.45 -9.86
CA ARG A 108 5.55 7.89 -9.28
C ARG A 108 5.59 8.01 -7.76
N MET A 109 6.39 7.17 -7.11
CA MET A 109 6.57 7.15 -5.65
C MET A 109 7.71 8.04 -5.16
N HIS A 110 8.35 8.81 -6.05
CA HIS A 110 9.50 9.67 -5.75
C HIS A 110 10.71 8.93 -5.14
N TYR A 111 10.94 7.70 -5.59
CA TYR A 111 12.14 6.94 -5.24
C TYR A 111 13.09 6.82 -6.42
N GLU A 112 14.38 6.91 -6.13
CA GLU A 112 15.42 6.48 -7.05
C GLU A 112 15.63 4.97 -6.93
N ARG A 113 15.97 4.31 -8.04
CA ARG A 113 16.17 2.85 -8.09
C ARG A 113 17.20 2.34 -7.07
N LYS A 114 18.26 3.11 -6.79
CA LYS A 114 19.28 2.78 -5.78
C LYS A 114 18.75 2.79 -4.33
N GLN A 115 17.63 3.46 -4.08
CA GLN A 115 16.99 3.54 -2.76
C GLN A 115 16.02 2.39 -2.52
N VAL A 116 15.68 1.62 -3.56
CA VAL A 116 14.67 0.57 -3.48
C VAL A 116 15.33 -0.81 -3.45
N LYS A 117 14.95 -1.61 -2.45
CA LYS A 117 15.28 -3.04 -2.41
C LYS A 117 14.08 -3.84 -2.93
N MET A 118 14.21 -4.37 -4.14
CA MET A 118 13.17 -5.19 -4.77
C MET A 118 13.28 -6.66 -4.36
N PHE A 119 12.16 -7.26 -3.98
CA PHE A 119 12.02 -8.70 -3.75
C PHE A 119 10.92 -9.23 -4.67
N ARG A 120 11.26 -10.16 -5.57
CA ARG A 120 10.32 -10.74 -6.54
C ARG A 120 10.36 -12.26 -6.46
N GLN A 121 9.20 -12.86 -6.26
CA GLN A 121 9.03 -14.32 -6.29
C GLN A 121 8.55 -14.77 -7.68
N PRO A 122 9.00 -15.94 -8.19
CA PRO A 122 8.44 -16.52 -9.40
C PRO A 122 6.94 -16.78 -9.29
N THR A 123 6.21 -16.57 -10.38
CA THR A 123 4.77 -16.86 -10.46
C THR A 123 4.48 -18.35 -10.67
N THR A 124 5.49 -19.14 -11.06
CA THR A 124 5.39 -20.59 -11.26
C THR A 124 5.05 -21.33 -9.97
N ARG A 125 4.05 -22.20 -10.03
CA ARG A 125 3.63 -23.08 -8.92
C ARG A 125 3.73 -24.53 -9.35
N THR A 126 4.57 -25.32 -8.67
CA THR A 126 4.85 -26.72 -9.02
C THR A 126 3.62 -27.64 -8.85
N ASN A 127 2.65 -27.22 -8.04
CA ASN A 127 1.41 -27.94 -7.78
C ASN A 127 0.23 -27.49 -8.66
N VAL A 128 0.46 -26.66 -9.68
CA VAL A 128 -0.58 -26.17 -10.59
C VAL A 128 -0.26 -26.58 -12.03
N ALA A 129 -1.20 -27.29 -12.66
CA ALA A 129 -1.15 -27.62 -14.08
C ALA A 129 -2.16 -26.78 -14.85
N TYR A 130 -1.77 -26.33 -16.05
CA TYR A 130 -2.63 -25.55 -16.94
C TYR A 130 -2.96 -26.38 -18.19
N GLN A 131 -4.23 -26.47 -18.56
CA GLN A 131 -4.70 -27.15 -19.77
C GLN A 131 -5.64 -26.24 -20.54
N THR A 132 -5.52 -26.21 -21.86
CA THR A 132 -6.48 -25.56 -22.76
C THR A 132 -7.41 -26.61 -23.36
N ILE A 133 -8.72 -26.36 -23.33
CA ILE A 133 -9.74 -27.24 -23.91
C ILE A 133 -10.43 -26.46 -25.02
N LYS A 134 -10.50 -27.04 -26.22
CA LYS A 134 -11.23 -26.44 -27.33
C LYS A 134 -12.72 -26.65 -27.08
N ILE A 135 -13.48 -25.56 -26.99
CA ILE A 135 -14.94 -25.61 -26.93
C ILE A 135 -15.43 -25.50 -28.38
N SER A 136 -16.03 -26.59 -28.88
CA SER A 136 -16.70 -26.69 -30.18
C SER A 136 -18.20 -26.51 -30.04
#